data_AF-A0A2G5ZJU9-F1
#
_entry.id   AF-A0A2G5ZJU9-F1
#
_cell.length_a   1.000
_cell.length_b   1.000
_cell.length_c   1.000
_cell.angle_alpha   90.00
_cell.angle_beta   90.00
_cell.angle_gamma   90.00
#
_symmetry.space_group_name_H-M   'P 1'
#
loop_
_entity.id
_entity.type
_entity.pdbx_description
1 polymer ?
#
loop_
_entity_poly.entity_id
_entity_poly.type
_entity_poly.pdbx_seq_one_letter_code
_entity_poly.pdbx_strand_id
1 'polypeptide(L)' 'MKTNKRVCESKRDKMIEELVSKGVFKIDGKQLYELPLQLLMKEYEAFGQTDIQM' A
#
# COMPACT_ATOMS: atom_id res chain seq x y z
N MET A 1 -20.54 -15.31 -16.25
CA MET A 1 -19.32 -15.18 -15.41
C MET A 1 -19.21 -13.73 -14.95
N LYS A 2 -19.41 -13.43 -13.66
CA LYS A 2 -19.36 -12.05 -13.13
C LYS A 2 -18.17 -11.95 -12.17
N THR A 3 -16.98 -11.70 -12.70
CA THR A 3 -15.73 -11.67 -11.91
C THR A 3 -15.05 -10.31 -12.00
N ASN A 4 -15.76 -9.23 -11.70
CA ASN A 4 -15.18 -7.88 -11.67
C ASN A 4 -14.66 -7.45 -10.29
N LYS A 5 -14.52 -8.38 -9.34
CA LYS A 5 -14.14 -8.07 -7.94
C LYS A 5 -12.64 -8.23 -7.62
N ARG A 6 -11.79 -8.69 -8.55
CA ARG A 6 -10.37 -8.99 -8.27
C ARG A 6 -9.38 -7.85 -8.52
N VAL A 7 -9.76 -6.79 -9.25
CA VAL A 7 -8.81 -5.75 -9.65
C VAL A 7 -8.41 -4.83 -8.49
N CYS A 8 -9.29 -4.65 -7.51
CA CYS A 8 -9.03 -3.82 -6.32
C CYS A 8 -8.03 -4.47 -5.36
N GLU A 9 -8.14 -5.78 -5.14
CA GLU A 9 -7.22 -6.50 -4.24
C GLU A 9 -5.79 -6.49 -4.76
N SER A 10 -5.57 -6.62 -6.08
CA SER A 10 -4.22 -6.55 -6.65
C SER A 10 -3.52 -5.21 -6.42
N LYS A 11 -4.26 -4.11 -6.29
CA LYS A 11 -3.66 -2.78 -6.07
C LYS A 11 -3.17 -2.63 -4.63
N ARG A 12 -3.93 -3.16 -3.66
CA ARG A 12 -3.50 -3.20 -2.25
C ARG A 12 -2.24 -4.04 -2.11
N ASP A 13 -2.22 -5.21 -2.74
CA ASP A 13 -1.16 -6.19 -2.58
C ASP A 13 0.15 -5.62 -3.10
N LYS A 14 0.13 -5.04 -4.30
CA LYS A 14 1.27 -4.31 -4.86
C LYS A 14 1.80 -3.22 -3.94
N MET A 15 0.93 -2.43 -3.32
CA MET A 15 1.35 -1.36 -2.42
C MET A 15 1.97 -1.90 -1.14
N ILE A 16 1.43 -3.00 -0.60
CA ILE A 16 2.00 -3.68 0.55
C ILE A 16 3.36 -4.25 0.19
N GLU A 17 3.48 -4.95 -0.94
CA GLU A 17 4.76 -5.49 -1.43
C GLU A 17 5.81 -4.38 -1.61
N GLU A 18 5.46 -3.24 -2.21
CA GLU A 18 6.35 -2.10 -2.38
C GLU A 18 6.81 -1.52 -1.03
N LEU A 19 5.87 -1.34 -0.09
CA LEU A 19 6.18 -0.84 1.24
C LEU A 19 7.09 -1.83 2.00
N VAL A 20 6.78 -3.13 1.95
CA VAL A 20 7.59 -4.20 2.54
C VAL A 20 8.98 -4.26 1.90
N SER A 21 9.07 -4.11 0.57
CA SER A 21 10.34 -4.07 -0.16
C SER A 21 11.17 -2.84 0.20
N LYS A 22 10.52 -1.73 0.56
CA LYS A 22 11.18 -0.52 1.11
C LYS A 22 11.52 -0.63 2.61
N GLY A 23 11.22 -1.76 3.25
CA GLY A 23 11.48 -1.98 4.68
C GLY A 23 10.38 -1.46 5.62
N VAL A 24 9.22 -1.09 5.09
CA VAL A 24 8.04 -0.69 5.84
C VAL A 24 7.14 -1.91 5.99
N PHE A 25 7.07 -2.48 7.19
CA PHE A 25 6.23 -3.66 7.47
C PHE A 25 4.98 -3.32 8.28
N LYS A 26 5.02 -2.17 8.96
CA LYS A 26 3.99 -1.65 9.84
C LYS A 26 3.98 -0.12 9.79
N ILE A 27 2.80 0.46 9.92
CA ILE A 27 2.60 1.90 9.99
C ILE A 27 1.76 2.17 11.23
N ASP A 28 2.17 3.16 12.02
CA ASP A 28 1.45 3.54 13.24
C ASP A 28 1.24 2.35 14.20
N GLY A 29 2.23 1.45 14.26
CA GLY A 29 2.17 0.23 15.08
C GLY A 29 1.25 -0.88 14.54
N LYS A 30 0.54 -0.67 13.43
CA LYS A 30 -0.32 -1.68 12.78
C LYS A 30 0.35 -2.28 11.55
N GLN A 31 0.18 -3.59 11.33
CA GLN A 31 0.72 -4.23 10.14
C GLN A 31 0.02 -3.72 8.87
N LEU A 32 0.75 -3.64 7.76
CA LEU A 32 0.23 -3.24 6.45
C LEU A 32 -0.99 -4.06 6.00
N TYR A 33 -0.98 -5.36 6.28
CA TYR A 33 -2.08 -6.26 5.95
C TYR A 33 -3.35 -6.02 6.79
N GLU A 34 -3.19 -5.45 7.98
CA GLU A 34 -4.29 -5.08 8.88
C GLU A 34 -4.79 -3.64 8.66
N LEU A 35 -4.05 -2.85 7.87
CA LEU A 35 -4.43 -1.48 7.55
C LEU A 35 -5.48 -1.45 6.43
N PRO A 36 -6.49 -0.56 6.55
CA PRO A 36 -7.43 -0.35 5.47
C PRO A 36 -6.72 0.33 4.29
N LEU A 37 -7.18 0.02 3.07
CA LEU A 37 -6.59 0.51 1.82
C LEU A 37 -6.38 2.02 1.80
N GLN A 38 -7.30 2.79 2.41
CA GLN A 38 -7.23 4.24 2.46
C GLN A 38 -6.03 4.77 3.27
N LEU A 39 -5.70 4.10 4.39
CA LEU A 39 -4.50 4.39 5.18
C LEU A 39 -3.25 3.98 4.40
N LEU A 40 -3.29 2.78 3.79
CA LEU A 40 -2.18 2.29 2.99
C LEU A 40 -1.88 3.21 1.80
N MET A 41 -2.91 3.77 1.15
CA MET A 41 -2.80 4.74 0.07
C MET A 41 -2.22 6.07 0.55
N LYS A 42 -2.72 6.60 1.66
CA LYS A 42 -2.20 7.84 2.23
C LYS A 42 -0.70 7.75 2.54
N GLU A 43 -0.31 6.62 3.11
CA GLU A 43 1.08 6.39 3.48
C GLU A 43 1.94 6.11 2.25
N TYR A 44 1.47 5.28 1.33
CA TYR A 44 2.15 5.05 0.07
C TYR A 44 2.32 6.34 -0.74
N GLU A 45 1.34 7.24 -0.73
CA GLU A 45 1.41 8.55 -1.36
C GLU A 45 2.42 9.47 -0.64
N ALA A 46 2.42 9.48 0.70
CA ALA A 46 3.42 10.19 1.50
C ALA A 46 4.84 9.66 1.27
N PHE A 47 5.01 8.34 1.16
CA PHE A 47 6.27 7.68 0.80
C PHE A 47 6.67 7.94 -0.65
N GLY A 48 5.71 7.99 -1.58
CA GLY A 48 5.93 8.27 -3.00
C GLY A 48 6.29 9.73 -3.28
N GLN A 49 5.81 10.66 -2.45
CA GLN A 49 6.13 12.09 -2.57
C GLN A 49 7.58 12.42 -2.15
N THR A 50 8.29 11.47 -1.54
CA THR A 50 9.72 11.63 -1.19
C THR A 50 10.66 11.39 -2.39
N ASP A 51 10.16 10.96 -3.56
CA ASP A 51 10.99 10.72 -4.76
C ASP A 51 10.93 11.85 -5.82
N ILE A 52 10.34 13.01 -5.52
CA ILE A 52 10.54 14.23 -6.33
C ILE A 52 11.44 15.20 -5.56
N GLN A 53 12.66 14.77 -5.30
CA GLN A 53 13.81 15.66 -5.05
C GLN A 53 15.05 15.06 -5.70
N MET A 54 15.14 15.14 -7.03
CA MET A 54 16.39 15.32 -7.78
C MET A 54 16.09 15.78 -9.20
#